data_AF-A0A2E2IRX3-F1
#
_entry.id   AF-A0A2E2IRX3-F1
#
_cell.length_a   1.000
_cell.length_b   1.000
_cell.length_c   1.000
_cell.angle_alpha   90.00
_cell.angle_beta   90.00
_cell.angle_gamma   90.00
#
_symmetry.space_group_name_H-M   'P 1'
#
loop_
_entity.id
_entity.type
_entity.pdbx_description
1 polymer ?
#
loop_
_entity_poly.entity_id
_entity_poly.type
_entity_poly.pdbx_seq_one_letter_code
_entity_poly.pdbx_strand_id
1 'polypeptide(L)'
;MFHAKNFLARSFAEIFGRRRENDAASTISSPLVDALYVRELVGLGTRLRELHEIAGLSQTEALKDISKLEKAGIVVIEPDFLDAFNSHVHLSSETRSRLDRADREA
;
A
#
# COMPACT_ATOMS: atom_id res chain seq x y z
N MET A 1 3.03 -27.06 2.96
CA MET A 1 1.73 -26.45 3.32
C MET A 1 2.03 -25.32 4.29
N PHE A 2 2.35 -24.11 3.80
CA PHE A 2 2.78 -22.99 4.65
C PHE A 2 1.58 -22.12 5.03
N HIS A 3 1.19 -22.16 6.30
CA HIS A 3 0.26 -21.22 6.92
C HIS A 3 1.01 -19.92 7.28
N ALA A 4 1.25 -19.06 6.29
CA ALA A 4 1.86 -17.74 6.47
C ALA A 4 0.83 -16.60 6.54
N LYS A 5 -0.42 -16.89 6.93
CA LYS A 5 -1.53 -15.91 6.84
C LYS A 5 -1.82 -15.13 8.13
N ASN A 6 -1.21 -15.52 9.27
CA ASN A 6 -1.65 -15.00 10.58
C ASN A 6 -0.57 -14.24 11.38
N PHE A 7 0.65 -14.07 10.87
CA PHE A 7 1.71 -13.42 11.65
C PHE A 7 1.76 -11.89 11.45
N LEU A 8 1.39 -11.39 10.28
CA LEU A 8 1.44 -9.95 9.96
C LEU A 8 0.17 -9.18 10.36
N ALA A 9 -0.98 -9.84 10.50
CA ALA A 9 -2.24 -9.14 10.78
C ALA A 9 -2.37 -8.64 12.23
N ARG A 10 -1.59 -9.19 13.18
CA ARG A 10 -1.70 -8.87 14.61
C ARG A 10 -0.83 -7.70 15.07
N SER A 11 0.30 -7.44 14.42
CA SER A 11 1.25 -6.43 14.89
C SER A 11 0.85 -4.99 14.53
N PHE A 12 0.08 -4.78 13.48
CA PHE A 12 -0.25 -3.41 13.03
C PHE A 12 -1.40 -2.75 13.79
N ALA A 13 -2.36 -3.52 14.31
CA ALA A 13 -3.50 -2.95 15.04
C ALA A 13 -3.13 -2.43 16.46
N GLU A 14 -2.04 -2.92 17.04
CA GLU A 14 -1.60 -2.52 18.39
C GLU A 14 -0.70 -1.27 18.42
N ILE A 15 -0.03 -0.94 17.30
CA ILE A 15 0.82 0.25 17.19
C ILE A 15 -0.02 1.56 17.18
N PHE A 16 -1.25 1.48 16.70
CA PHE A 16 -2.15 2.62 16.51
C PHE A 16 -3.20 2.68 17.64
N GLY A 17 -2.75 3.14 18.80
CA GLY A 17 -3.55 3.24 20.02
C GLY A 17 -4.39 4.53 20.13
N ARG A 18 -5.69 4.39 19.80
CA ARG A 18 -6.89 5.05 20.38
C ARG A 18 -6.99 6.58 20.28
N ARG A 19 -7.90 7.05 19.41
CA ARG A 19 -9.24 7.66 19.75
C ARG A 19 -9.85 8.56 18.65
N ARG A 20 -9.28 8.58 17.43
CA ARG A 20 -9.85 9.24 16.24
C ARG A 20 -9.71 8.42 14.94
N GLU A 21 -9.56 7.11 15.07
CA GLU A 21 -8.68 6.31 14.22
C GLU A 21 -9.36 5.20 13.41
N ASN A 22 -10.70 5.16 13.35
CA ASN A 22 -11.40 4.05 12.68
C ASN A 22 -11.40 4.15 11.14
N ASP A 23 -11.27 5.34 10.56
CA ASP A 23 -11.22 5.51 9.10
C ASP A 23 -9.78 5.58 8.55
N ALA A 24 -8.82 6.06 9.33
CA ALA A 24 -7.44 6.25 8.85
C ALA A 24 -6.55 5.00 9.02
N ALA A 25 -6.69 4.25 10.12
CA ALA A 25 -5.89 3.04 10.36
C ALA A 25 -6.29 1.90 9.42
N SER A 26 -7.58 1.81 9.06
CA SER A 26 -8.07 0.86 8.06
C SER A 26 -7.55 1.18 6.64
N THR A 27 -7.24 2.45 6.36
CA THR A 27 -6.74 2.88 5.04
C THR A 27 -5.26 2.53 4.83
N ILE A 28 -4.43 2.52 5.88
CA ILE A 28 -3.02 2.09 5.79
C ILE A 28 -2.91 0.56 5.69
N SER A 29 -3.82 -0.19 6.30
CA SER A 29 -3.90 -1.66 6.22
C SER A 29 -4.55 -2.12 4.89
N SER A 30 -3.93 -1.79 3.76
CA SER A 30 -4.35 -2.25 2.43
C SER A 30 -3.33 -3.23 1.85
N PRO A 31 -3.76 -4.34 1.22
CA PRO A 31 -2.86 -5.25 0.49
C PRO A 31 -2.01 -4.55 -0.58
N LEU A 32 -2.52 -3.45 -1.14
CA LEU A 32 -1.77 -2.63 -2.10
C LEU A 32 -0.62 -1.88 -1.43
N VAL A 33 -0.84 -1.33 -0.23
CA VAL A 33 0.21 -0.60 0.50
C VAL A 33 1.35 -1.54 0.87
N ASP A 34 1.01 -2.74 1.38
CA ASP A 34 2.01 -3.76 1.71
C ASP A 34 2.79 -4.21 0.46
N ALA A 35 2.09 -4.49 -0.65
CA ALA A 35 2.71 -4.91 -1.89
C ALA A 35 3.63 -3.83 -2.49
N LEU A 36 3.19 -2.57 -2.46
CA LEU A 36 4.00 -1.42 -2.90
C LEU A 36 5.24 -1.24 -2.01
N TYR A 37 5.07 -1.32 -0.68
CA TYR A 37 6.17 -1.17 0.27
C TYR A 37 7.28 -2.20 0.05
N VAL A 38 6.91 -3.47 -0.10
CA VAL A 38 7.85 -4.57 -0.35
C VAL A 38 8.59 -4.40 -1.67
N ARG A 39 7.90 -3.99 -2.74
CA ARG A 39 8.54 -3.76 -4.05
C ARG A 39 9.50 -2.59 -4.02
N GLU A 40 9.13 -1.49 -3.37
CA GLU A 40 10.01 -0.34 -3.22
C GLU A 40 11.25 -0.66 -2.37
N LEU A 41 11.11 -1.49 -1.32
CA LEU A 41 12.25 -1.95 -0.51
C LEU A 41 13.33 -2.66 -1.35
N VAL A 42 12.92 -3.37 -2.40
CA VAL A 42 13.84 -4.06 -3.33
C VAL A 42 14.17 -3.22 -4.58
N GLY A 43 13.81 -1.94 -4.58
CA GLY A 43 14.10 -1.00 -5.67
C GLY A 43 13.27 -1.21 -6.95
N LEU A 44 12.14 -1.91 -6.85
CA LEU A 44 11.24 -2.14 -7.99
C LEU A 44 10.13 -1.08 -8.03
N GLY A 45 10.00 -0.43 -9.19
CA GLY A 45 8.83 0.41 -9.49
C GLY A 45 7.58 -0.43 -9.72
N THR A 46 6.42 0.21 -9.64
CA THR A 46 5.12 -0.41 -9.90
C THR A 46 4.31 0.46 -10.84
N ARG A 47 3.75 -0.14 -11.88
CA ARG A 47 2.82 0.54 -12.80
C ARG A 47 1.38 0.27 -12.40
N LEU A 48 0.49 1.18 -12.78
CA LEU A 48 -0.94 1.07 -12.50
C LEU A 48 -1.54 -0.26 -12.99
N ARG A 49 -1.09 -0.76 -14.15
CA ARG A 49 -1.53 -2.05 -14.70
C ARG A 49 -1.12 -3.25 -13.84
N GLU A 50 -0.02 -3.16 -13.10
CA GLU A 50 0.56 -4.27 -12.33
C GLU A 50 -0.08 -4.43 -10.94
N LEU A 51 -0.81 -3.41 -10.48
CA LEU A 51 -1.38 -3.36 -9.11
C LEU A 51 -2.21 -4.61 -8.75
N HIS A 52 -2.99 -5.10 -9.71
CA HIS A 52 -3.85 -6.26 -9.50
C HIS A 52 -3.07 -7.56 -9.29
N GLU A 53 -1.96 -7.73 -10.02
CA GLU A 53 -1.08 -8.90 -9.93
C GLU A 53 -0.33 -8.90 -8.60
N ILE A 54 0.21 -7.74 -8.19
CA ILE A 54 1.04 -7.66 -6.99
C ILE A 54 0.24 -7.75 -5.69
N ALA A 55 -1.02 -7.30 -5.71
CA ALA A 55 -1.90 -7.35 -4.54
C ALA A 55 -2.82 -8.58 -4.53
N GLY A 56 -2.82 -9.39 -5.59
CA GLY A 56 -3.73 -10.54 -5.72
C GLY A 56 -5.20 -10.15 -5.75
N LEU A 57 -5.52 -8.98 -6.31
CA LEU A 57 -6.87 -8.42 -6.42
C LEU A 57 -7.38 -8.51 -7.86
N SER A 58 -8.68 -8.35 -8.08
CA SER A 58 -9.16 -8.06 -9.44
C SER A 58 -8.70 -6.67 -9.88
N GLN A 59 -8.57 -6.46 -11.20
CA GLN A 59 -8.18 -5.16 -11.74
C GLN A 59 -9.11 -4.02 -11.27
N THR A 60 -10.42 -4.27 -11.23
CA THR A 60 -11.41 -3.30 -10.77
C THR A 60 -11.25 -2.96 -9.28
N GLU A 61 -10.96 -3.94 -8.43
CA GLU A 61 -10.72 -3.70 -7.00
C GLU A 61 -9.43 -2.92 -6.78
N ALA A 62 -8.36 -3.31 -7.45
CA ALA A 62 -7.08 -2.62 -7.37
C ALA A 62 -7.20 -1.14 -7.76
N LEU A 63 -7.92 -0.83 -8.84
CA LEU A 63 -8.16 0.54 -9.30
C LEU A 63 -9.05 1.35 -8.33
N LYS A 64 -10.06 0.71 -7.72
CA LYS A 64 -10.89 1.36 -6.71
C LYS A 64 -10.09 1.70 -5.47
N ASP A 65 -9.26 0.78 -5.01
CA ASP A 65 -8.49 0.97 -3.79
C ASP A 65 -7.35 1.96 -4.01
N ILE A 66 -6.62 1.89 -5.13
CA ILE A 66 -5.55 2.87 -5.40
C ILE A 66 -6.10 4.30 -5.49
N SER A 67 -7.30 4.49 -6.05
CA SER A 67 -7.94 5.82 -6.08
C SER A 67 -8.29 6.34 -4.69
N LYS A 68 -8.69 5.47 -3.75
CA LYS A 68 -8.92 5.87 -2.35
C LYS A 68 -7.60 6.24 -1.68
N LEU A 69 -6.56 5.43 -1.89
CA LEU A 69 -5.24 5.64 -1.32
C LEU A 69 -4.60 6.94 -1.82
N GLU A 70 -4.76 7.25 -3.11
CA GLU A 70 -4.28 8.49 -3.73
C GLU A 70 -4.97 9.71 -3.11
N LYS A 71 -6.30 9.68 -2.99
CA LYS A 71 -7.09 10.75 -2.34
C LYS A 71 -6.75 10.93 -0.87
N ALA A 72 -6.32 9.86 -0.20
CA ALA A 72 -5.86 9.89 1.18
C ALA A 72 -4.40 10.37 1.33
N GLY A 73 -3.68 10.64 0.23
CA GLY A 73 -2.28 11.04 0.26
C GLY A 73 -1.31 9.92 0.65
N ILE A 74 -1.76 8.65 0.58
CA ILE A 74 -0.95 7.48 0.95
C ILE A 74 -0.05 7.04 -0.20
N VAL A 75 -0.57 7.14 -1.43
CA VAL A 75 0.19 6.88 -2.66
C VAL A 75 0.23 8.13 -3.52
N VAL A 76 1.24 8.20 -4.38
CA VAL A 76 1.37 9.18 -5.45
C VAL A 76 1.36 8.42 -6.76
N ILE A 77 0.55 8.89 -7.71
CA ILE A 77 0.51 8.37 -9.08
C ILE A 77 1.20 9.40 -9.97
N GLU A 78 2.33 9.02 -10.53
CA GLU A 78 3.05 9.80 -11.54
C GLU A 78 2.46 9.48 -12.91
N PRO A 79 1.72 10.43 -13.54
CA PRO A 79 0.97 10.14 -14.74
C PRO A 79 1.89 9.93 -15.94
N ASP A 80 1.63 8.86 -16.69
CA ASP A 80 2.12 8.72 -18.06
C ASP A 80 1.06 9.30 -19.00
N PHE A 81 1.42 10.36 -19.74
CA PHE A 81 0.52 11.10 -20.61
C PHE A 81 0.20 10.37 -21.93
N LEU A 82 0.94 9.30 -22.26
CA LEU A 82 0.73 8.49 -23.45
C LEU A 82 -0.14 7.27 -23.14
N ASP A 83 0.05 6.66 -21.97
CA ASP A 83 -0.76 5.53 -21.49
C ASP A 83 -0.98 5.62 -19.97
N ALA A 84 -2.21 5.94 -19.56
CA ALA A 84 -2.58 6.03 -18.16
C ALA A 84 -2.29 4.75 -17.36
N PHE A 85 -2.33 3.56 -17.97
CA PHE A 85 -2.00 2.30 -17.30
C PHE A 85 -0.50 2.09 -17.09
N ASN A 86 0.33 2.85 -17.80
CA ASN A 86 1.77 2.89 -17.63
C ASN A 86 2.21 3.93 -16.58
N SER A 87 1.27 4.67 -15.99
CA SER A 87 1.53 5.58 -14.86
C SER A 87 2.19 4.83 -13.71
N HIS A 88 3.19 5.48 -13.12
CA HIS A 88 3.99 4.93 -12.04
C HIS A 88 3.31 5.19 -10.69
N VAL A 89 3.34 4.21 -9.80
CA VAL A 89 2.66 4.25 -8.50
C VAL A 89 3.69 4.04 -7.41
N HIS A 90 3.74 4.99 -6.47
CA HIS A 90 4.70 5.01 -5.39
C HIS A 90 4.02 5.37 -4.06
N LEU A 91 4.60 4.94 -2.94
CA LEU A 91 4.18 5.43 -1.62
C LEU A 91 4.55 6.90 -1.47
N SER A 92 3.69 7.68 -0.84
CA SER A 92 4.06 9.04 -0.45
C SER A 92 5.24 9.00 0.53
N SER A 93 6.10 10.02 0.48
CA SER A 93 7.29 10.11 1.36
C SER A 93 6.93 10.02 2.84
N GLU A 94 5.78 10.58 3.23
CA GLU A 94 5.24 10.48 4.59
C GLU A 94 4.86 9.04 4.94
N THR A 95 4.10 8.35 4.08
CA THR A 95 3.71 6.95 4.31
C THR A 95 4.93 6.05 4.40
N ARG A 96 5.87 6.23 3.46
CA ARG A 96 7.14 5.51 3.43
C ARG A 96 7.89 5.64 4.74
N SER A 97 8.03 6.86 5.25
CA SER A 97 8.72 7.13 6.52
C SER A 97 8.02 6.49 7.72
N ARG A 98 6.69 6.42 7.72
CA ARG A 98 5.90 5.77 8.78
C ARG A 98 6.10 4.25 8.75
N LEU A 99 6.07 3.63 7.57
CA LEU A 99 6.29 2.20 7.41
C LEU A 99 7.72 1.79 7.74
N ASP A 100 8.72 2.56 7.28
CA ASP A 100 10.13 2.31 7.62
C ASP A 100 10.43 2.41 9.13
N ARG A 101 9.66 3.22 9.88
CA ARG A 101 9.76 3.25 11.34
C ARG A 101 9.15 2.01 11.97
N ALA A 102 7.95 1.63 11.52
CA ALA A 102 7.26 0.45 12.04
C ALA A 102 8.07 -0.84 11.81
N ASP A 103 8.71 -0.99 10.65
CA ASP A 103 9.53 -2.17 10.31
C ASP A 103 10.77 -2.31 11.20
N ARG A 104 11.34 -1.20 11.71
CA ARG A 104 12.49 -1.23 12.62
C ARG A 104 12.14 -1.57 14.07
N GLU A 105 10.89 -1.39 14.45
CA GLU A 105 10.38 -1.61 15.80
C GLU A 105 9.76 -3.00 15.97
N ALA A 106 9.54 -3.73 14.86
CA ALA A 106 9.01 -5.09 14.81
C ALA A 106 10.11 -6.17 15.00
#